data_AF-A0A497J3C9-F1
#
_entry.id   AF-A0A497J3C9-F1
#
_cell.length_a   1.000
_cell.length_b   1.000
_cell.length_c   1.000
_cell.angle_alpha   90.00
_cell.angle_beta   90.00
_cell.angle_gamma   90.00
#
_symmetry.space_group_name_H-M   'P 1'
#
loop_
_entity.id
_entity.type
_entity.pdbx_description
1 polymer ?
#
loop_
_entity_poly.entity_id
_entity_poly.type
_entity_poly.pdbx_seq_one_letter_code
_entity_poly.pdbx_strand_id
1 'polypeptide(L)'
;MSSSKLKGDPIKLFWDQANCWRKLVLLRLLDVLRENLAQKYLKEIAQLQNPDGGFSKNKGEASRVTETAEAIINFVKSGEESSSQRIQ
;
A
#
# COMPACT_ATOMS: atom_id res chain seq x y z
N MET A 1 -19.64 13.37 -21.65
CA MET A 1 -18.64 12.56 -20.93
C MET A 1 -19.08 11.11 -20.98
N SER A 2 -18.32 10.25 -21.66
CA SER A 2 -18.61 8.82 -21.72
C SER A 2 -18.28 8.21 -20.36
N SER A 3 -19.31 7.79 -19.61
CA SER A 3 -19.14 6.93 -18.44
C SER A 3 -18.45 5.65 -18.91
N SER A 4 -17.16 5.51 -18.65
CA SER A 4 -16.43 4.26 -18.90
C SER A 4 -17.00 3.18 -17.97
N LYS A 5 -18.04 2.48 -18.41
CA LYS A 5 -18.47 1.23 -17.78
C LYS A 5 -17.28 0.28 -17.82
N LEU A 6 -16.90 -0.24 -16.66
CA LEU A 6 -15.90 -1.31 -16.58
C LEU A 6 -16.37 -2.45 -17.48
N LYS A 7 -15.56 -2.81 -18.47
CA LYS A 7 -15.86 -3.95 -19.37
C LYS A 7 -15.41 -5.23 -18.65
N GLY A 8 -16.28 -5.81 -17.83
CA GLY A 8 -16.03 -7.07 -17.11
C GLY A 8 -16.35 -7.00 -15.62
N ASP A 9 -16.02 -8.07 -14.89
CA ASP A 9 -16.17 -8.13 -13.44
C ASP A 9 -15.24 -7.09 -12.78
N PRO A 10 -15.78 -6.07 -12.11
CA PRO A 10 -15.00 -5.01 -11.50
C PRO A 10 -14.08 -5.51 -10.38
N ILE A 11 -14.47 -6.58 -9.67
CA ILE A 11 -13.66 -7.15 -8.59
C ILE A 11 -12.42 -7.80 -9.18
N LYS A 12 -12.60 -8.68 -10.17
CA LYS A 12 -11.48 -9.33 -10.87
C LYS A 12 -10.54 -8.29 -11.50
N LEU A 13 -11.09 -7.30 -12.21
CA LEU A 13 -10.30 -6.27 -12.87
C LEU A 13 -9.43 -5.48 -11.88
N PHE A 14 -9.99 -5.14 -10.71
CA PHE A 14 -9.24 -4.47 -9.65
C PHE A 14 -8.08 -5.33 -9.17
N TRP A 15 -8.31 -6.59 -8.84
CA TRP A 15 -7.25 -7.49 -8.36
C TRP A 15 -6.17 -7.75 -9.41
N ASP A 16 -6.52 -7.77 -10.68
CA ASP A 16 -5.56 -7.99 -11.77
C ASP A 16 -4.71 -6.74 -12.06
N GLN A 17 -5.31 -5.54 -12.04
CA GLN A 17 -4.66 -4.33 -12.56
C GLN A 17 -4.17 -3.36 -11.47
N ALA A 18 -4.75 -3.39 -10.27
CA ALA A 18 -4.35 -2.48 -9.22
C ALA A 18 -2.94 -2.81 -8.70
N ASN A 19 -2.17 -1.77 -8.40
CA ASN A 19 -0.88 -1.93 -7.73
C ASN A 19 -1.07 -2.29 -6.24
N CYS A 20 0.02 -2.70 -5.58
CA CYS A 20 0.02 -3.10 -4.17
C CYS A 20 -0.57 -2.01 -3.25
N TRP A 21 -0.26 -0.73 -3.51
CA TRP A 21 -0.81 0.41 -2.78
C TRP A 21 -2.34 0.42 -2.77
N ARG A 22 -2.96 0.33 -3.95
CA ARG A 22 -4.43 0.36 -4.07
C ARG A 22 -5.07 -0.88 -3.47
N LYS A 23 -4.45 -2.05 -3.64
CA LYS A 23 -4.90 -3.30 -3.02
C LYS A 23 -4.87 -3.20 -1.50
N LEU A 24 -3.83 -2.62 -0.92
CA LEU A 24 -3.74 -2.39 0.52
C LEU A 24 -4.76 -1.38 1.03
N VAL A 25 -5.02 -0.30 0.29
CA VAL A 25 -6.11 0.64 0.65
C VAL A 25 -7.43 -0.11 0.74
N LEU A 26 -7.77 -0.97 -0.22
CA LEU A 26 -9.00 -1.76 -0.17
C LEU A 26 -9.02 -2.71 1.03
N LEU A 27 -7.94 -3.48 1.24
CA LEU A 27 -7.84 -4.43 2.35
C LEU A 27 -7.93 -3.74 3.72
N ARG A 28 -7.37 -2.53 3.83
CA ARG A 28 -7.51 -1.67 5.01
C ARG A 28 -8.95 -1.21 5.23
N LEU A 29 -9.65 -0.80 4.18
CA LEU A 29 -11.06 -0.40 4.28
C LEU A 29 -11.98 -1.55 4.66
N LEU A 30 -11.58 -2.78 4.36
CA LEU A 30 -12.29 -4.00 4.72
C LEU A 30 -11.86 -4.58 6.09
N ASP A 31 -10.95 -3.91 6.80
CA ASP A 31 -10.40 -4.33 8.11
C ASP A 31 -9.74 -5.72 8.13
N VAL A 32 -9.12 -6.10 7.01
CA VAL A 32 -8.46 -7.42 6.82
C VAL A 32 -6.95 -7.30 6.67
N LEU A 33 -6.32 -6.27 7.28
CA LEU A 33 -4.88 -6.06 7.15
C LEU A 33 -4.02 -7.17 7.76
N ARG A 34 -4.57 -7.97 8.68
CA ARG A 34 -3.88 -9.10 9.32
C ARG A 34 -3.89 -10.37 8.46
N GLU A 35 -4.70 -10.40 7.41
CA GLU A 35 -4.78 -11.53 6.50
C GLU A 35 -3.52 -11.68 5.64
N ASN A 36 -3.19 -12.93 5.29
CA ASN A 36 -1.98 -13.27 4.53
C ASN A 36 -1.81 -12.44 3.24
N LEU A 37 -2.91 -12.14 2.55
CA LEU A 37 -2.89 -11.35 1.33
C LEU A 37 -2.47 -9.89 1.58
N ALA A 38 -2.97 -9.27 2.65
CA ALA A 38 -2.57 -7.92 3.03
C ALA A 38 -1.11 -7.88 3.50
N GLN A 39 -0.70 -8.87 4.31
CA GLN A 39 0.68 -9.01 4.79
C GLN A 39 1.69 -9.19 3.64
N LYS A 40 1.30 -9.88 2.57
CA LYS A 40 2.10 -9.94 1.33
C LYS A 40 2.35 -8.53 0.76
N TYR A 41 1.31 -7.74 0.58
CA TYR A 41 1.44 -6.40 0.00
C TYR A 41 2.15 -5.41 0.93
N LEU A 42 2.02 -5.56 2.26
CA LEU A 42 2.75 -4.75 3.24
C LEU A 42 4.26 -4.95 3.08
N LYS A 43 4.69 -6.21 2.93
CA LYS A 43 6.10 -6.55 2.65
C LYS A 43 6.56 -5.95 1.33
N GLU A 44 5.73 -5.97 0.29
CA GLU A 44 6.06 -5.31 -1.00
C GLU A 44 6.25 -3.80 -0.84
N ILE A 45 5.37 -3.11 -0.08
CA ILE A 45 5.52 -1.67 0.21
C ILE A 45 6.76 -1.39 1.07
N ALA A 46 7.08 -2.23 2.05
CA ALA A 46 8.25 -2.05 2.90
C ALA A 46 9.56 -1.99 2.09
N GLN A 47 9.63 -2.71 0.96
CA GLN A 47 10.78 -2.67 0.05
C GLN A 47 10.88 -1.39 -0.81
N LEU A 48 9.89 -0.49 -0.71
CA LEU A 48 9.85 0.80 -1.41
C LEU A 48 10.33 1.96 -0.51
N GLN A 49 10.79 1.69 0.71
CA GLN A 49 11.41 2.70 1.55
C GLN A 49 12.77 3.10 0.96
N ASN A 50 12.98 4.40 0.80
CA ASN A 50 14.22 4.97 0.33
C ASN A 50 15.18 5.27 1.50
N PRO A 51 16.47 5.54 1.22
CA PRO A 51 17.46 5.88 2.25
C PRO A 51 17.12 7.14 3.06
N ASP A 52 16.28 8.03 2.53
CA ASP A 52 15.77 9.21 3.24
C ASP A 52 14.65 8.89 4.24
N GLY A 53 14.27 7.61 4.36
CA GLY A 53 13.21 7.11 5.23
C GLY A 53 11.80 7.27 4.63
N GLY A 54 11.66 8.02 3.55
CA GLY A 54 10.40 8.18 2.83
C GLY A 54 10.10 7.00 1.91
N PHE A 55 8.89 7.00 1.35
CA PHE A 55 8.44 5.98 0.40
C PHE A 55 8.12 6.60 -0.95
N SER A 56 8.34 5.81 -2.00
CA SER A 56 7.96 6.12 -3.37
C SER A 56 6.95 5.11 -3.91
N LYS A 57 6.35 5.42 -5.07
CA LYS A 57 5.38 4.52 -5.69
C LYS A 57 6.06 3.29 -6.28
N ASN A 58 7.21 3.51 -6.92
CA ASN A 58 8.06 2.46 -7.50
C ASN A 58 9.50 2.58 -7.00
N LYS A 59 10.22 1.46 -6.99
CA LYS A 59 11.62 1.40 -6.56
C LYS A 59 12.50 2.32 -7.43
N GLY A 60 13.36 3.10 -6.79
CA GLY A 60 14.28 4.03 -7.44
C GLY A 60 13.69 5.40 -7.78
N GLU A 61 12.39 5.60 -7.57
CA GLU A 61 11.79 6.93 -7.61
C GLU A 61 12.07 7.71 -6.31
N ALA A 62 12.09 9.04 -6.40
CA ALA A 62 12.19 9.90 -5.23
C ALA A 62 10.99 9.71 -4.28
N SER A 63 11.25 9.85 -2.98
CA SER A 63 10.22 9.79 -1.95
C SER A 63 9.16 10.86 -2.14
N ARG A 64 7.91 10.51 -1.81
CA ARG A 64 6.76 11.40 -1.89
C ARG A 64 5.97 11.34 -0.59
N VAL A 65 5.49 12.50 -0.14
CA VAL A 65 4.73 12.62 1.11
C VAL A 65 3.47 11.76 1.08
N THR A 66 2.80 11.66 -0.07
CA THR A 66 1.59 10.85 -0.27
C THR A 66 1.83 9.36 -0.02
N GLU A 67 2.84 8.79 -0.65
CA GLU A 67 3.21 7.38 -0.49
C GLU A 67 3.77 7.12 0.92
N THR A 68 4.54 8.07 1.47
CA THR A 68 5.06 7.98 2.84
C THR A 68 3.92 7.94 3.87
N ALA A 69 2.93 8.82 3.75
CA ALA A 69 1.77 8.85 4.65
C ALA A 69 0.94 7.57 4.54
N GLU A 70 0.69 7.08 3.32
CA GLU A 70 -0.04 5.83 3.11
C GLU A 70 0.69 4.61 3.68
N ALA A 71 2.03 4.56 3.57
CA ALA A 71 2.84 3.50 4.16
C ALA A 71 2.70 3.51 5.69
N ILE A 72 2.89 4.68 6.33
CA ILE A 72 2.74 4.83 7.79
C ILE A 72 1.36 4.39 8.26
N ILE A 73 0.28 4.82 7.59
CA ILE A 73 -1.09 4.43 7.94
C ILE A 73 -1.26 2.91 7.86
N ASN A 74 -0.73 2.29 6.79
CA ASN A 74 -0.83 0.85 6.59
C ASN A 74 -0.06 0.07 7.66
N PHE A 75 1.17 0.48 8.02
CA PHE A 75 1.96 -0.18 9.06
C PHE A 75 1.36 -0.01 10.46
N VAL A 76 0.92 1.20 10.82
CA VAL A 76 0.27 1.45 12.12
C VAL A 76 -1.00 0.63 12.26
N LYS A 77 -1.81 0.53 11.19
CA LYS A 77 -3.09 -0.21 11.23
C LYS A 77 -2.92 -1.72 11.08
N SER A 78 -1.85 -2.20 10.45
CA SER A 78 -1.59 -3.63 10.38
C SER A 78 -1.15 -4.22 11.72
N GLY A 79 -0.77 -3.36 12.68
CA GLY A 79 -0.21 -3.80 13.95
C GLY A 79 1.20 -4.35 13.80
N GLU A 80 1.89 -4.03 12.69
CA GLU A 80 3.34 -4.12 12.69
C GLU A 80 3.83 -3.11 13.74
N GLU A 81 4.33 -3.63 14.86
CA GLU A 81 4.99 -2.82 15.86
C GLU A 81 5.97 -1.91 15.14
N SER A 82 5.95 -0.64 15.55
CA SER A 82 6.87 0.42 15.17
C SER A 82 8.32 -0.01 15.44
N SER A 83 8.87 -0.86 14.57
CA SER A 83 10.28 -1.19 14.47
C SER A 83 11.03 -0.15 13.64
N SER A 84 10.33 0.89 13.16
CA SER A 84 10.94 2.19 12.89
C SER A 84 11.53 2.67 14.21
N GLN A 85 12.84 2.45 14.35
CA GLN A 85 13.66 2.93 15.45
C GLN A 85 13.23 4.35 15.79
N ARG A 86 12.66 4.54 16.98
CA ARG A 86 12.67 5.84 17.61
C ARG A 86 14.14 6.23 17.69
N ILE A 87 14.55 7.14 16.82
CA ILE A 87 15.79 7.87 16.99
C ILE A 87 15.63 8.57 18.33
N GLN A 88 16.31 8.04 19.36
CA GLN A 88 16.57 8.73 20.61
C GLN A 88 17.73 9.70 20.38
#